data_AF-A0AAX2LZF4-F1
#
_entry.id   AF-A0AAX2LZF4-F1
#
_cell.length_a   1.000
_cell.length_b   1.000
_cell.length_c   1.000
_cell.angle_alpha   90.00
_cell.angle_beta   90.00
_cell.angle_gamma   90.00
#
_symmetry.space_group_name_H-M   'P 1'
#
loop_
_entity.id
_entity.type
_entity.pdbx_description
1 polymer ?
#
loop_
_entity_poly.entity_id
_entity_poly.type
_entity_poly.pdbx_seq_one_letter_code
_entity_poly.pdbx_strand_id
1 'polypeptide(L)'
;MIKNPKISIVVPSLNSIEYIHECIDSILKQTLKDIEIICVDAGSNDGTFEVLREYEKVDSRLKVIISDKKSYGYQINLGIKEAKGEYLGIVESDDCIKENMYENLYSIAKEKKCDIVKGDMLNFWDKEERIYEYRLLNWTETLYNKILNFSIDKRILTESNIMNPSGIHKLDFIKKYNILCNETPGSAFQDTGFWFQLQVLASSIFLVKEAYYYYRQDNVNSSCNSRAKVYCICDEYDYIRNFVLKNNINEALPIISYLRYGGYNWNLSRLGEEYKQEFIQKISKDFREIQNNGEFDSSLFHATQLEILNTIINNPDEYYYNITNKPLGAVNKIKDQLSYKIGFCIVKNKNILDFIVLPIKLLSVLTKHYFEKKVKSVVYKIQPELKPKPIEEYADYYEALKIRKHLSYKLGKEILKHPFTFIFKIRTIYKEYKKDAKNNIY
;
A
#
# COMPACT_ATOMS: atom_id res chain seq x y z
N MET A 1 16.09 -31.94 8.27
CA MET A 1 16.23 -30.54 8.70
C MET A 1 17.70 -30.19 8.90
N ILE A 2 18.14 -29.09 8.29
CA ILE A 2 19.51 -28.59 8.35
C ILE A 2 19.86 -28.15 9.78
N LYS A 3 21.10 -28.42 10.21
CA LYS A 3 21.63 -27.95 11.49
C LYS A 3 22.17 -26.51 11.27
N ASN A 4 21.51 -25.52 11.87
CA ASN A 4 21.81 -24.08 11.79
C ASN A 4 21.64 -23.45 10.38
N PRO A 5 20.40 -23.37 9.86
CA PRO A 5 20.15 -22.66 8.60
C PRO A 5 20.49 -21.17 8.72
N LYS A 6 20.82 -20.52 7.60
CA LYS A 6 20.98 -19.06 7.54
C LYS A 6 19.63 -18.36 7.55
N ILE A 7 18.64 -18.93 6.86
CA ILE A 7 17.29 -18.39 6.76
C ILE A 7 16.27 -19.51 6.99
N SER A 8 15.29 -19.25 7.86
CA SER A 8 14.03 -19.99 7.94
C SER A 8 12.97 -19.30 7.11
N ILE A 9 12.38 -20.00 6.16
CA ILE A 9 11.35 -19.46 5.27
C ILE A 9 10.01 -20.03 5.72
N VAL A 10 9.11 -19.18 6.21
CA VAL A 10 7.76 -19.57 6.61
C VAL A 10 6.81 -19.35 5.44
N VAL A 11 6.03 -20.39 5.12
CA VAL A 11 5.01 -20.36 4.07
C VAL A 11 3.65 -20.68 4.71
N PRO A 12 2.84 -19.68 5.09
CA PRO A 12 1.47 -19.92 5.54
C PRO A 12 0.63 -20.41 4.36
N SER A 13 -0.27 -21.37 4.58
CA SER A 13 -1.06 -21.95 3.50
C SER A 13 -2.46 -22.35 3.94
N LEU A 14 -3.45 -22.02 3.11
CA LEU A 14 -4.83 -22.45 3.27
C LEU A 14 -5.52 -22.42 1.91
N ASN A 15 -5.81 -23.60 1.37
CA ASN A 15 -6.48 -23.79 0.09
C ASN A 15 -5.82 -23.00 -1.07
N SER A 16 -4.54 -23.29 -1.31
CA SER A 16 -3.69 -22.59 -2.28
C SER A 16 -3.26 -23.50 -3.45
N ILE A 17 -4.04 -24.54 -3.78
CA ILE A 17 -3.62 -25.59 -4.73
C ILE A 17 -3.23 -25.02 -6.10
N GLU A 18 -3.90 -23.96 -6.53
CA GLU A 18 -3.65 -23.30 -7.82
C GLU A 18 -2.23 -22.69 -7.92
N TYR A 19 -1.62 -22.32 -6.80
CA TYR A 19 -0.40 -21.51 -6.78
C TYR A 19 0.76 -22.16 -6.02
N ILE A 20 0.48 -23.12 -5.14
CA ILE A 20 1.45 -23.65 -4.19
C ILE A 20 2.68 -24.28 -4.87
N HIS A 21 2.51 -24.91 -6.03
CA HIS A 21 3.62 -25.46 -6.80
C HIS A 21 4.62 -24.38 -7.24
N GLU A 22 4.14 -23.28 -7.82
CA GLU A 22 5.00 -22.17 -8.26
C GLU A 22 5.72 -21.52 -7.07
N CYS A 23 5.00 -21.36 -5.95
CA CYS A 23 5.55 -20.83 -4.70
C CYS A 23 6.71 -21.69 -4.20
N ILE A 24 6.48 -22.98 -3.95
CA ILE A 24 7.49 -23.89 -3.40
C ILE A 24 8.66 -24.08 -4.37
N ASP A 25 8.41 -24.27 -5.67
CA ASP A 25 9.47 -24.42 -6.66
C ASP A 25 10.40 -23.20 -6.69
N SER A 26 9.87 -21.98 -6.53
CA SER A 26 10.68 -20.75 -6.49
C SER A 26 11.59 -20.68 -5.25
N ILE A 27 11.15 -21.24 -4.12
CA ILE A 27 11.93 -21.35 -2.89
C ILE A 27 13.00 -22.43 -3.03
N LEU A 28 12.67 -23.58 -3.63
CA LEU A 28 13.62 -24.68 -3.81
C LEU A 28 14.77 -24.31 -4.75
N LYS A 29 14.51 -23.45 -5.74
CA LYS A 29 15.50 -22.91 -6.70
C LYS A 29 16.44 -21.86 -6.11
N GLN A 30 16.26 -21.43 -4.85
CA GLN A 30 17.13 -20.42 -4.25
C GLN A 30 18.61 -20.78 -4.34
N THR A 31 19.45 -19.82 -4.70
CA THR A 31 20.91 -19.99 -4.80
C THR A 31 21.53 -20.24 -3.43
N LEU A 32 20.99 -19.62 -2.38
CA LEU A 32 21.34 -19.91 -1.00
C LEU A 32 20.79 -21.27 -0.57
N LYS A 33 21.68 -22.26 -0.36
CA LYS A 33 21.28 -23.63 -0.01
C LYS A 33 21.04 -23.88 1.48
N ASP A 34 21.68 -23.09 2.35
CA ASP A 34 21.56 -23.18 3.82
C ASP A 34 20.24 -22.57 4.32
N ILE A 35 19.11 -23.09 3.85
CA ILE A 35 17.76 -22.64 4.19
C ILE A 35 16.93 -23.80 4.76
N GLU A 36 15.98 -23.48 5.63
CA GLU A 36 14.87 -24.38 5.96
C GLU A 36 13.55 -23.76 5.52
N ILE A 37 12.59 -24.60 5.15
CA ILE A 37 11.29 -24.19 4.63
C ILE A 37 10.23 -24.78 5.56
N ILE A 38 9.41 -23.93 6.16
CA ILE A 38 8.39 -24.31 7.13
C ILE A 38 7.03 -23.95 6.54
N CYS A 39 6.38 -24.93 5.93
CA CYS A 39 5.03 -24.78 5.42
C CYS A 39 4.04 -25.02 6.55
N VAL A 40 3.23 -24.02 6.87
CA VAL A 40 2.22 -24.09 7.93
C VAL A 40 0.84 -24.09 7.29
N ASP A 41 0.22 -25.26 7.21
CA ASP A 41 -1.08 -25.46 6.59
C ASP A 41 -2.22 -25.33 7.62
N ALA A 42 -3.24 -24.52 7.35
CA ALA A 42 -4.38 -24.31 8.24
C ALA A 42 -5.57 -25.25 7.98
N GLY A 43 -5.30 -26.51 7.61
CA GLY A 43 -6.31 -27.51 7.35
C GLY A 43 -6.95 -27.32 5.98
N SER A 44 -6.11 -27.30 4.95
CA SER A 44 -6.54 -27.26 3.56
C SER A 44 -7.31 -28.52 3.17
N ASN A 45 -8.23 -28.39 2.21
CA ASN A 45 -9.07 -29.47 1.73
C ASN A 45 -9.21 -29.53 0.20
N ASP A 46 -8.31 -28.85 -0.50
CA ASP A 46 -8.28 -28.71 -1.97
C ASP A 46 -7.10 -29.44 -2.63
N GLY A 47 -6.34 -30.24 -1.86
CA GLY A 47 -5.11 -30.90 -2.32
C GLY A 47 -3.81 -30.21 -1.91
N THR A 48 -3.87 -28.99 -1.37
CA THR A 48 -2.67 -28.21 -1.00
C THR A 48 -1.80 -28.94 0.02
N PHE A 49 -2.42 -29.53 1.04
CA PHE A 49 -1.71 -30.25 2.10
C PHE A 49 -0.96 -31.46 1.51
N GLU A 50 -1.63 -32.25 0.67
CA GLU A 50 -1.07 -33.44 0.03
C GLU A 50 0.15 -33.06 -0.81
N VAL A 51 0.04 -32.00 -1.63
CA VAL A 51 1.16 -31.48 -2.44
C VAL A 51 2.35 -31.09 -1.56
N LEU A 52 2.12 -30.34 -0.48
CA LEU A 52 3.18 -29.95 0.46
C LEU A 52 3.87 -31.18 1.08
N ARG A 53 3.12 -32.24 1.41
CA ARG A 53 3.67 -33.49 1.93
C ARG A 53 4.50 -34.24 0.89
N GLU A 54 4.17 -34.17 -0.39
CA GLU A 54 5.01 -34.73 -1.45
C GLU A 54 6.34 -33.97 -1.57
N TYR A 55 6.33 -32.64 -1.50
CA TYR A 55 7.57 -31.85 -1.47
C TYR A 55 8.44 -32.17 -0.24
N GLU A 56 7.83 -32.36 0.94
CA GLU A 56 8.55 -32.73 2.18
C GLU A 56 9.29 -34.07 2.06
N LYS A 57 8.72 -35.04 1.31
CA LYS A 57 9.36 -36.35 1.11
C LYS A 57 10.62 -36.26 0.25
N VAL A 58 10.67 -35.31 -0.70
CA VAL A 58 11.75 -35.21 -1.69
C VAL A 58 12.81 -34.16 -1.34
N ASP A 59 12.49 -33.15 -0.53
CA ASP A 59 13.45 -32.14 -0.07
C ASP A 59 13.50 -32.04 1.46
N SER A 60 14.60 -32.52 2.03
CA SER A 60 14.83 -32.57 3.49
C SER A 60 14.94 -31.21 4.20
N ARG A 61 14.95 -30.10 3.43
CA ARG A 61 14.91 -28.72 3.93
C ARG A 61 13.48 -28.28 4.26
N LEU A 62 12.48 -28.91 3.64
CA LEU A 62 11.08 -28.59 3.83
C LEU A 62 10.49 -29.40 4.98
N LYS A 63 9.63 -28.75 5.78
CA LYS A 63 8.83 -29.35 6.84
C LYS A 63 7.41 -28.81 6.74
N VAL A 64 6.42 -29.70 6.85
CA VAL A 64 5.00 -29.35 6.88
C VAL A 64 4.47 -29.45 8.29
N ILE A 65 3.77 -28.42 8.74
CA ILE A 65 3.13 -28.33 10.05
C ILE A 65 1.65 -28.04 9.83
N ILE A 66 0.78 -28.76 10.53
CA ILE A 66 -0.65 -28.49 10.54
C ILE A 66 -0.95 -27.52 11.67
N SER A 67 -1.55 -26.39 11.32
CA SER A 67 -2.12 -25.44 12.26
C SER A 67 -3.49 -25.92 12.73
N ASP A 68 -3.72 -25.85 14.04
CA ASP A 68 -5.02 -26.13 14.67
C ASP A 68 -6.00 -24.95 14.58
N LYS A 69 -5.53 -23.77 14.12
CA LYS A 69 -6.34 -22.57 13.92
C LYS A 69 -6.30 -22.08 12.48
N LYS A 70 -7.46 -21.72 11.94
CA LYS A 70 -7.59 -20.98 10.68
C LYS A 70 -7.35 -19.49 10.93
N SER A 71 -6.09 -19.14 11.13
CA SER A 71 -5.63 -17.76 11.37
C SER A 71 -4.29 -17.56 10.69
N TYR A 72 -4.15 -16.54 9.83
CA TYR A 72 -2.88 -16.21 9.20
C TYR A 72 -1.83 -15.86 10.25
N GLY A 73 -2.19 -15.02 11.22
CA GLY A 73 -1.27 -14.64 12.28
C GLY A 73 -0.80 -15.82 13.13
N TYR A 74 -1.69 -16.75 13.46
CA TYR A 74 -1.29 -17.96 14.18
C TYR A 74 -0.32 -18.85 13.37
N GLN A 75 -0.55 -19.00 12.07
CA GLN A 75 0.35 -19.76 11.19
C GLN A 75 1.75 -19.15 11.15
N ILE A 76 1.85 -17.82 11.03
CA ILE A 76 3.14 -17.12 11.09
C ILE A 76 3.80 -17.30 12.46
N ASN A 77 3.06 -17.13 13.57
CA ASN A 77 3.59 -17.31 14.93
C ASN A 77 4.10 -18.74 15.15
N LEU A 78 3.38 -19.74 14.66
CA LEU A 78 3.80 -21.15 14.72
C LEU A 78 5.07 -21.39 13.89
N GLY A 79 5.16 -20.80 12.70
CA GLY A 79 6.38 -20.82 11.87
C GLY A 79 7.58 -20.17 12.56
N ILE A 80 7.40 -19.00 13.18
CA ILE A 80 8.44 -18.29 13.95
C ILE A 80 8.94 -19.14 15.13
N LYS A 81 8.01 -19.81 15.82
CA LYS A 81 8.33 -20.69 16.95
C LYS A 81 9.23 -21.86 16.52
N GLU A 82 8.97 -22.42 15.35
CA GLU A 82 9.69 -23.58 14.81
C GLU A 82 10.98 -23.21 14.08
N ALA A 83 11.13 -21.95 13.68
CA ALA A 83 12.29 -21.42 12.98
C ALA A 83 13.59 -21.49 13.81
N LYS A 84 14.67 -21.89 13.12
CA LYS A 84 16.03 -22.12 13.63
C LYS A 84 17.10 -21.32 12.86
N GLY A 85 16.70 -20.53 11.88
CA GLY A 85 17.58 -19.74 11.04
C GLY A 85 18.17 -18.53 11.78
N GLU A 86 19.27 -17.97 11.27
CA GLU A 86 19.74 -16.67 11.76
C GLU A 86 18.72 -15.56 11.44
N TYR A 87 18.09 -15.66 10.26
CA TYR A 87 17.02 -14.78 9.82
C TYR A 87 15.75 -15.57 9.47
N LEU A 88 14.63 -14.85 9.44
CA LEU A 88 13.32 -15.29 9.03
C LEU A 88 12.94 -14.61 7.71
N GLY A 89 12.50 -15.38 6.72
CA GLY A 89 11.76 -14.90 5.55
C GLY A 89 10.32 -15.41 5.59
N ILE A 90 9.41 -14.71 4.94
CA ILE A 90 8.02 -15.14 4.75
C ILE A 90 7.74 -15.12 3.26
N VAL A 91 7.07 -16.16 2.74
CA VAL A 91 6.58 -16.21 1.36
C VAL A 91 5.12 -16.62 1.40
N GLU A 92 4.23 -15.81 0.85
CA GLU A 92 2.82 -16.15 0.72
C GLU A 92 2.64 -17.32 -0.27
N SER A 93 1.71 -18.22 0.03
CA SER A 93 1.49 -19.43 -0.76
C SER A 93 1.02 -19.21 -2.21
N ASP A 94 0.57 -18.00 -2.54
CA ASP A 94 0.16 -17.58 -3.87
C ASP A 94 1.22 -16.76 -4.63
N ASP A 95 2.35 -16.47 -4.00
CA ASP A 95 3.42 -15.63 -4.53
C ASP A 95 4.65 -16.47 -4.93
N CYS A 96 5.64 -15.83 -5.58
CA CYS A 96 6.91 -16.47 -5.89
C CYS A 96 8.09 -15.49 -5.76
N ILE A 97 9.32 -16.02 -5.74
CA ILE A 97 10.54 -15.21 -5.48
C ILE A 97 11.64 -15.44 -6.51
N LYS A 98 12.49 -14.41 -6.73
CA LYS A 98 13.70 -14.55 -7.57
C LYS A 98 14.69 -15.52 -6.93
N GLU A 99 15.37 -16.33 -7.76
CA GLU A 99 16.31 -17.37 -7.31
C GLU A 99 17.45 -16.87 -6.43
N ASN A 100 17.88 -15.61 -6.59
CA ASN A 100 18.97 -15.01 -5.80
C ASN A 100 18.50 -14.12 -4.64
N MET A 101 17.20 -14.08 -4.35
CA MET A 101 16.62 -13.19 -3.33
C MET A 101 17.30 -13.37 -1.97
N TYR A 102 17.26 -14.59 -1.42
CA TYR A 102 17.73 -14.81 -0.06
C TYR A 102 19.25 -14.77 0.07
N GLU A 103 20.01 -15.14 -0.97
CA GLU A 103 21.46 -14.97 -0.99
C GLU A 103 21.86 -13.49 -0.90
N ASN A 104 21.26 -12.65 -1.73
CA ASN A 104 21.57 -11.22 -1.77
C ASN A 104 21.14 -10.53 -0.47
N LEU A 105 19.90 -10.77 -0.02
CA LEU A 105 19.39 -10.18 1.22
C LEU A 105 20.20 -10.60 2.44
N TYR A 106 20.58 -11.88 2.54
CA TYR A 106 21.43 -12.37 3.62
C TYR A 106 22.80 -11.71 3.59
N SER A 107 23.44 -11.64 2.42
CA SER A 107 24.75 -10.98 2.25
C SER A 107 24.72 -9.53 2.75
N ILE A 108 23.70 -8.76 2.33
CA ILE A 108 23.51 -7.37 2.78
C ILE A 108 23.30 -7.32 4.30
N ALA A 109 22.45 -8.18 4.86
CA ALA A 109 22.17 -8.20 6.29
C ALA A 109 23.43 -8.46 7.11
N LYS A 110 24.31 -9.36 6.65
CA LYS A 110 25.60 -9.65 7.30
C LYS A 110 26.60 -8.51 7.14
N GLU A 111 26.76 -7.97 5.94
CA GLU A 111 27.70 -6.87 5.66
C GLU A 111 27.32 -5.60 6.45
N LYS A 112 26.02 -5.24 6.41
CA LYS A 112 25.49 -4.04 7.06
C LYS A 112 25.07 -4.26 8.52
N LYS A 113 25.13 -5.50 9.02
CA LYS A 113 24.73 -5.90 10.38
C LYS A 113 23.30 -5.47 10.72
N CYS A 114 22.37 -5.71 9.80
CA CYS A 114 20.98 -5.24 9.92
C CYS A 114 20.08 -6.24 10.63
N ASP A 115 19.09 -5.72 11.38
CA ASP A 115 17.98 -6.53 11.90
C ASP A 115 16.99 -6.85 10.79
N ILE A 116 16.80 -5.93 9.83
CA ILE A 116 15.85 -6.08 8.72
C ILE A 116 16.51 -5.63 7.42
N VAL A 117 16.38 -6.44 6.38
CA VAL A 117 16.71 -6.05 4.99
C VAL A 117 15.53 -6.34 4.10
N LYS A 118 15.07 -5.36 3.31
CA LYS A 118 13.96 -5.54 2.37
C LYS A 118 14.26 -4.99 0.99
N GLY A 119 13.75 -5.67 -0.02
CA GLY A 119 13.79 -5.25 -1.42
C GLY A 119 12.42 -4.86 -1.94
N ASP A 120 12.43 -4.19 -3.09
CA ASP A 120 11.21 -3.89 -3.83
C ASP A 120 10.50 -5.18 -4.31
N MET A 121 9.34 -4.99 -4.92
CA MET A 121 8.52 -6.09 -5.42
C MET A 121 8.11 -5.84 -6.86
N LEU A 122 7.71 -6.91 -7.54
CA LEU A 122 7.01 -6.86 -8.80
C LEU A 122 5.61 -7.40 -8.56
N ASN A 123 4.60 -6.55 -8.73
CA ASN A 123 3.24 -7.04 -8.87
C ASN A 123 3.13 -7.84 -10.16
N PHE A 124 2.38 -8.94 -10.17
CA PHE A 124 2.15 -9.69 -11.40
C PHE A 124 0.72 -10.25 -11.53
N TRP A 125 0.30 -10.46 -12.78
CA TRP A 125 -0.97 -11.05 -13.17
C TRP A 125 -0.74 -12.06 -14.30
N ASP A 126 -1.42 -13.19 -14.24
CA ASP A 126 -1.55 -14.19 -15.29
C ASP A 126 -2.85 -13.97 -16.07
N LYS A 127 -2.76 -13.19 -17.16
CA LYS A 127 -3.85 -13.00 -18.13
C LYS A 127 -3.61 -13.91 -19.34
N GLU A 128 -3.87 -13.43 -20.56
CA GLU A 128 -3.40 -14.11 -21.79
C GLU A 128 -1.87 -14.25 -21.80
N GLU A 129 -1.18 -13.25 -21.25
CA GLU A 129 0.25 -13.26 -20.97
C GLU A 129 0.49 -12.76 -19.53
N ARG A 130 1.65 -13.13 -18.96
CA ARG A 130 2.07 -12.67 -17.64
C ARG A 130 2.53 -11.20 -17.70
N ILE A 131 1.92 -10.35 -16.89
CA ILE A 131 2.20 -8.92 -16.81
C ILE A 131 2.91 -8.62 -15.50
N TYR A 132 3.91 -7.72 -15.54
CA TYR A 132 4.63 -7.25 -14.36
C TYR A 132 4.50 -5.73 -14.18
N GLU A 133 4.30 -5.29 -12.94
CA GLU A 133 4.34 -3.88 -12.55
C GLU A 133 5.31 -3.68 -11.38
N TYR A 134 6.21 -2.71 -11.51
CA TYR A 134 7.19 -2.42 -10.48
C TYR A 134 6.58 -1.73 -9.27
N ARG A 135 6.81 -2.27 -8.08
CA ARG A 135 6.30 -1.75 -6.81
C ARG A 135 7.43 -1.38 -5.87
N LEU A 136 7.63 -0.07 -5.72
CA LEU A 136 8.57 0.50 -4.75
C LEU A 136 8.09 0.24 -3.31
N LEU A 137 9.00 -0.17 -2.43
CA LEU A 137 8.76 -0.13 -0.98
C LEU A 137 8.70 1.32 -0.48
N ASN A 138 9.62 2.19 -0.87
CA ASN A 138 9.64 3.59 -0.47
C ASN A 138 9.32 4.48 -1.67
N TRP A 139 8.09 4.99 -1.76
CA TRP A 139 7.62 5.72 -2.94
C TRP A 139 8.28 7.10 -3.11
N THR A 140 8.95 7.63 -2.07
CA THR A 140 9.76 8.85 -2.19
C THR A 140 11.18 8.58 -2.71
N GLU A 141 11.58 7.31 -2.74
CA GLU A 141 12.92 6.82 -3.10
C GLU A 141 14.06 7.41 -2.27
N THR A 142 13.75 8.08 -1.15
CA THR A 142 14.74 8.80 -0.34
C THR A 142 15.38 7.95 0.75
N LEU A 143 14.79 6.78 1.05
CA LEU A 143 15.19 5.93 2.17
C LEU A 143 16.08 4.74 1.76
N TYR A 144 16.24 4.47 0.46
CA TYR A 144 17.08 3.37 -0.01
C TYR A 144 18.57 3.55 0.33
N ASN A 145 19.26 2.43 0.49
CA ASN A 145 20.70 2.33 0.72
C ASN A 145 21.21 3.07 1.96
N LYS A 146 20.38 3.13 3.01
CA LYS A 146 20.70 3.74 4.31
C LYS A 146 20.36 2.78 5.42
N ILE A 147 21.11 2.89 6.53
CA ILE A 147 20.73 2.24 7.78
C ILE A 147 19.73 3.13 8.48
N LEU A 148 18.53 2.61 8.66
CA LEU A 148 17.39 3.31 9.24
C LEU A 148 16.94 2.63 10.52
N ASN A 149 16.29 3.38 11.37
CA ASN A 149 15.38 2.86 12.39
C ASN A 149 14.36 3.94 12.70
N PHE A 150 13.36 3.60 13.50
CA PHE A 150 12.27 4.49 13.82
C PHE A 150 12.73 5.81 14.48
N SER A 151 13.76 5.77 15.34
CA SER A 151 14.31 6.96 16.00
C SER A 151 15.12 7.86 15.04
N ILE A 152 15.72 7.30 13.99
CA ILE A 152 16.48 8.06 12.97
C ILE A 152 15.53 8.70 11.96
N ASP A 153 14.56 7.94 11.44
CA ASP A 153 13.68 8.41 10.38
C ASP A 153 12.29 7.75 10.44
N LYS A 154 11.34 8.47 11.03
CA LYS A 154 9.94 8.02 11.18
C LYS A 154 9.25 7.79 9.83
N ARG A 155 9.80 8.31 8.73
CA ARG A 155 9.30 8.08 7.36
C ARG A 155 9.38 6.62 6.92
N ILE A 156 10.12 5.78 7.65
CA ILE A 156 10.05 4.33 7.44
C ILE A 156 8.60 3.80 7.56
N LEU A 157 7.81 4.36 8.48
CA LEU A 157 6.40 3.99 8.68
C LEU A 157 5.44 4.77 7.77
N THR A 158 5.74 6.02 7.43
CA THR A 158 4.78 6.92 6.74
C THR A 158 5.03 7.10 5.26
N GLU A 159 6.24 6.79 4.77
CA GLU A 159 6.64 6.90 3.35
C GLU A 159 7.00 5.55 2.72
N SER A 160 6.76 4.44 3.42
CA SER A 160 7.12 3.12 2.92
C SER A 160 6.00 2.10 3.12
N ASN A 161 5.89 1.14 2.20
CA ASN A 161 4.96 0.03 2.20
C ASN A 161 5.73 -1.28 2.42
N ILE A 162 6.39 -1.37 3.56
CA ILE A 162 7.32 -2.44 3.92
C ILE A 162 6.52 -3.66 4.40
N MET A 163 5.86 -4.31 3.44
CA MET A 163 5.12 -5.57 3.64
C MET A 163 6.06 -6.69 4.05
N ASN A 164 5.53 -7.71 4.72
CA ASN A 164 6.32 -8.82 5.29
C ASN A 164 7.15 -9.63 4.27
N PRO A 165 6.62 -10.03 3.10
CA PRO A 165 7.27 -11.08 2.30
C PRO A 165 8.55 -10.66 1.56
N SER A 166 8.75 -9.36 1.29
CA SER A 166 9.87 -8.87 0.45
C SER A 166 11.19 -8.65 1.20
N GLY A 167 11.51 -9.49 2.19
CA GLY A 167 12.70 -9.29 3.00
C GLY A 167 13.05 -10.41 3.95
N ILE A 168 14.04 -10.13 4.79
CA ILE A 168 14.45 -10.99 5.90
C ILE A 168 14.54 -10.20 7.21
N HIS A 169 14.28 -10.91 8.30
CA HIS A 169 14.21 -10.36 9.64
C HIS A 169 15.04 -11.21 10.61
N LYS A 170 15.94 -10.58 11.37
CA LYS A 170 16.82 -11.31 12.29
C LYS A 170 16.00 -12.04 13.35
N LEU A 171 16.13 -13.35 13.42
CA LEU A 171 15.22 -14.19 14.21
C LEU A 171 15.39 -13.95 15.72
N ASP A 172 16.62 -13.76 16.18
CA ASP A 172 16.91 -13.44 17.57
C ASP A 172 16.30 -12.10 17.99
N PHE A 173 16.21 -11.13 17.08
CA PHE A 173 15.54 -9.85 17.32
C PHE A 173 14.03 -10.04 17.49
N ILE A 174 13.40 -10.82 16.60
CA ILE A 174 11.97 -11.17 16.70
C ILE A 174 11.68 -11.85 18.05
N LYS A 175 12.48 -12.85 18.42
CA LYS A 175 12.34 -13.60 19.67
C LYS A 175 12.57 -12.72 20.90
N LYS A 176 13.61 -11.87 20.87
CA LYS A 176 13.96 -10.95 21.96
C LYS A 176 12.81 -10.01 22.33
N TYR A 177 12.15 -9.43 21.32
CA TYR A 177 11.04 -8.49 21.56
C TYR A 177 9.65 -9.14 21.52
N ASN A 178 9.58 -10.47 21.39
CA ASN A 178 8.33 -11.22 21.27
C ASN A 178 7.39 -10.61 20.21
N ILE A 179 7.94 -10.35 19.02
CA ILE A 179 7.19 -9.78 17.89
C ILE A 179 6.33 -10.89 17.30
N LEU A 180 5.00 -10.69 17.34
CA LEU A 180 4.01 -11.69 16.94
C LEU A 180 2.95 -11.06 16.06
N CYS A 181 2.39 -11.83 15.14
CA CYS A 181 1.16 -11.47 14.44
C CYS A 181 -0.02 -11.56 15.41
N ASN A 182 -1.03 -10.72 15.18
CA ASN A 182 -2.33 -10.86 15.84
C ASN A 182 -3.02 -12.15 15.37
N GLU A 183 -3.55 -12.97 16.30
CA GLU A 183 -4.09 -14.31 15.99
C GLU A 183 -5.60 -14.31 15.72
N THR A 184 -6.15 -13.19 15.24
CA THR A 184 -7.57 -13.11 14.87
C THR A 184 -7.94 -14.18 13.83
N PRO A 185 -9.18 -14.69 13.84
CA PRO A 185 -9.62 -15.69 12.87
C PRO A 185 -9.55 -15.18 11.42
N GLY A 186 -9.21 -16.09 10.50
CA GLY A 186 -9.10 -15.80 9.07
C GLY A 186 -7.75 -15.19 8.67
N SER A 187 -7.74 -14.56 7.50
CA SER A 187 -6.56 -13.92 6.90
C SER A 187 -6.91 -12.48 6.54
N ALA A 188 -6.75 -11.52 7.47
CA ALA A 188 -6.98 -10.12 7.14
C ALA A 188 -6.26 -9.17 8.09
N PHE A 189 -5.46 -8.28 7.52
CA PHE A 189 -4.75 -7.19 8.19
C PHE A 189 -3.75 -7.59 9.29
N GLN A 190 -3.67 -8.85 9.72
CA GLN A 190 -2.74 -9.35 10.75
C GLN A 190 -1.26 -9.11 10.42
N ASP A 191 -0.96 -8.97 9.13
CA ASP A 191 0.35 -8.56 8.62
C ASP A 191 0.70 -7.12 9.06
N THR A 192 -0.30 -6.27 9.27
CA THR A 192 -0.16 -4.85 9.62
C THR A 192 0.49 -4.65 10.97
N GLY A 193 -0.02 -5.32 12.01
CA GLY A 193 0.57 -5.24 13.33
C GLY A 193 1.94 -5.90 13.40
N PHE A 194 2.17 -6.94 12.60
CA PHE A 194 3.47 -7.60 12.54
C PHE A 194 4.55 -6.69 11.93
N TRP A 195 4.31 -6.10 10.75
CA TRP A 195 5.30 -5.21 10.13
C TRP A 195 5.51 -3.95 10.96
N PHE A 196 4.47 -3.44 11.63
CA PHE A 196 4.58 -2.27 12.50
C PHE A 196 5.54 -2.53 13.65
N GLN A 197 5.35 -3.64 14.37
CA GLN A 197 6.23 -4.04 15.47
C GLN A 197 7.69 -4.23 15.00
N LEU A 198 7.88 -4.90 13.86
CA LEU A 198 9.21 -5.08 13.26
C LEU A 198 9.91 -3.74 13.01
N GLN A 199 9.23 -2.78 12.39
CA GLN A 199 9.85 -1.51 12.01
C GLN A 199 10.08 -0.56 13.19
N VAL A 200 9.17 -0.54 14.16
CA VAL A 200 9.27 0.37 15.31
C VAL A 200 10.35 -0.09 16.31
N LEU A 201 10.60 -1.40 16.41
CA LEU A 201 11.57 -1.98 17.35
C LEU A 201 12.96 -2.26 16.76
N ALA A 202 13.08 -2.40 15.43
CA ALA A 202 14.37 -2.71 14.81
C ALA A 202 15.39 -1.59 15.03
N SER A 203 16.61 -1.95 15.38
CA SER A 203 17.72 -0.99 15.53
C SER A 203 18.36 -0.65 14.20
N SER A 204 18.17 -1.50 13.18
CA SER A 204 18.75 -1.35 11.85
C SER A 204 17.88 -1.98 10.76
N ILE A 205 17.42 -1.14 9.84
CA ILE A 205 16.61 -1.48 8.67
C ILE A 205 17.35 -0.97 7.44
N PHE A 206 17.49 -1.83 6.42
CA PHE A 206 18.11 -1.45 5.15
C PHE A 206 17.18 -1.79 3.98
N LEU A 207 16.88 -0.79 3.16
CA LEU A 207 16.05 -0.96 1.97
C LEU A 207 16.93 -0.97 0.73
N VAL A 208 16.75 -1.98 -0.12
CA VAL A 208 17.35 -2.04 -1.46
C VAL A 208 16.30 -1.84 -2.53
N LYS A 209 16.71 -1.21 -3.63
CA LYS A 209 15.81 -0.96 -4.73
C LYS A 209 15.54 -2.20 -5.56
N GLU A 210 16.39 -3.22 -5.57
CA GLU A 210 16.16 -4.42 -6.39
C GLU A 210 14.85 -5.11 -6.00
N ALA A 211 14.02 -5.43 -7.00
CA ALA A 211 12.76 -6.11 -6.79
C ALA A 211 12.94 -7.63 -6.79
N TYR A 212 12.87 -8.25 -5.61
CA TYR A 212 13.15 -9.68 -5.44
C TYR A 212 11.90 -10.56 -5.37
N TYR A 213 10.78 -9.97 -4.97
CA TYR A 213 9.55 -10.68 -4.65
C TYR A 213 8.52 -10.45 -5.77
N TYR A 214 7.87 -11.51 -6.23
CA TYR A 214 6.76 -11.44 -7.17
C TYR A 214 5.45 -11.57 -6.40
N TYR A 215 4.69 -10.48 -6.34
CA TYR A 215 3.44 -10.36 -5.61
C TYR A 215 2.25 -10.54 -6.56
N ARG A 216 1.51 -11.64 -6.43
CA ARG A 216 0.38 -11.99 -7.29
C ARG A 216 -0.78 -11.05 -7.05
N GLN A 217 -1.51 -10.69 -8.10
CA GLN A 217 -2.59 -9.71 -8.04
C GLN A 217 -3.94 -10.20 -8.55
N ASP A 218 -4.00 -11.42 -9.08
CA ASP A 218 -5.19 -12.02 -9.69
C ASP A 218 -5.75 -13.23 -8.92
N ASN A 219 -5.22 -13.51 -7.72
CA ASN A 219 -5.83 -14.50 -6.82
C ASN A 219 -7.24 -14.03 -6.41
N VAL A 220 -8.26 -14.70 -6.94
CA VAL A 220 -9.67 -14.40 -6.67
C VAL A 220 -10.05 -14.59 -5.20
N ASN A 221 -9.39 -15.52 -4.52
CA ASN A 221 -9.61 -15.86 -3.11
C ASN A 221 -8.84 -14.94 -2.14
N SER A 222 -8.14 -13.92 -2.66
CA SER A 222 -7.42 -12.95 -1.82
C SER A 222 -8.36 -12.27 -0.82
N SER A 223 -7.87 -12.10 0.41
CA SER A 223 -8.59 -11.40 1.47
C SER A 223 -8.93 -9.95 1.10
N CYS A 224 -8.11 -9.33 0.24
CA CYS A 224 -8.29 -8.01 -0.35
C CYS A 224 -9.53 -7.90 -1.25
N ASN A 225 -10.17 -9.03 -1.62
CA ASN A 225 -11.43 -9.05 -2.38
C ASN A 225 -12.69 -9.21 -1.51
N SER A 226 -12.54 -9.57 -0.23
CA SER A 226 -13.68 -9.81 0.67
C SER A 226 -14.38 -8.53 1.12
N ARG A 227 -15.66 -8.38 0.77
CA ARG A 227 -16.49 -7.19 1.09
C ARG A 227 -17.02 -7.11 2.53
N ALA A 228 -17.06 -8.24 3.25
CA ALA A 228 -17.67 -8.35 4.58
C ALA A 228 -16.68 -8.23 5.75
N LYS A 229 -15.38 -8.04 5.49
CA LYS A 229 -14.35 -7.91 6.54
C LYS A 229 -14.30 -6.46 7.05
N VAL A 230 -15.39 -6.04 7.70
CA VAL A 230 -15.63 -4.65 8.12
C VAL A 230 -14.66 -4.24 9.24
N TYR A 231 -14.62 -5.01 10.33
CA TYR A 231 -13.97 -4.59 11.58
C TYR A 231 -12.56 -5.14 11.80
N CYS A 232 -12.10 -6.10 11.00
CA CYS A 232 -10.77 -6.71 11.18
C CYS A 232 -9.64 -5.66 11.21
N ILE A 233 -9.77 -4.60 10.40
CA ILE A 233 -8.79 -3.51 10.38
C ILE A 233 -8.85 -2.63 11.64
N CYS A 234 -10.04 -2.43 12.21
CA CYS A 234 -10.21 -1.71 13.47
C CYS A 234 -9.51 -2.47 14.60
N ASP A 235 -9.80 -3.76 14.72
CA ASP A 235 -9.23 -4.64 15.74
C ASP A 235 -7.70 -4.68 15.63
N GLU A 236 -7.17 -4.68 14.42
CA GLU A 236 -5.73 -4.68 14.18
C GLU A 236 -5.07 -3.36 14.64
N TYR A 237 -5.67 -2.21 14.34
CA TYR A 237 -5.12 -0.94 14.83
C TYR A 237 -5.29 -0.77 16.34
N ASP A 238 -6.31 -1.38 16.95
CA ASP A 238 -6.47 -1.41 18.41
C ASP A 238 -5.39 -2.31 19.04
N TYR A 239 -5.07 -3.45 18.42
CA TYR A 239 -3.94 -4.30 18.79
C TYR A 239 -2.60 -3.53 18.72
N ILE A 240 -2.34 -2.80 17.63
CA ILE A 240 -1.13 -1.98 17.47
C ILE A 240 -1.04 -0.88 18.53
N ARG A 241 -2.16 -0.17 18.79
CA ARG A 241 -2.20 0.88 19.82
C ARG A 241 -1.88 0.31 21.20
N ASN A 242 -2.48 -0.83 21.56
CA ASN A 242 -2.21 -1.51 22.83
C ASN A 242 -0.75 -1.95 22.95
N PHE A 243 -0.15 -2.46 21.86
CA PHE A 243 1.28 -2.78 21.81
C PHE A 243 2.13 -1.54 22.11
N VAL A 244 1.82 -0.40 21.49
CA VAL A 244 2.58 0.84 21.69
C VAL A 244 2.49 1.38 23.11
N LEU A 245 1.29 1.40 23.68
CA LEU A 245 1.09 1.83 25.07
C LEU A 245 1.82 0.92 26.04
N LYS A 246 1.72 -0.40 25.85
CA LYS A 246 2.39 -1.40 26.70
C LYS A 246 3.91 -1.29 26.67
N ASN A 247 4.49 -0.94 25.52
CA ASN A 247 5.94 -0.81 25.34
C ASN A 247 6.45 0.62 25.52
N ASN A 248 5.60 1.57 25.91
CA ASN A 248 5.94 2.99 26.11
C ASN A 248 6.53 3.68 24.87
N ILE A 249 6.08 3.31 23.66
CA ILE A 249 6.54 3.91 22.39
C ILE A 249 5.59 5.05 21.97
N ASN A 250 5.20 5.90 22.92
CA ASN A 250 4.08 6.84 22.78
C ASN A 250 4.26 7.83 21.61
N GLU A 251 5.50 8.10 21.20
CA GLU A 251 5.82 8.92 20.03
C GLU A 251 5.37 8.34 18.68
N ALA A 252 4.94 7.07 18.66
CA ALA A 252 4.34 6.41 17.50
C ALA A 252 2.80 6.58 17.44
N LEU A 253 2.13 7.03 18.52
CA LEU A 253 0.67 7.13 18.56
C LEU A 253 0.10 8.01 17.43
N PRO A 254 0.64 9.21 17.13
CA PRO A 254 0.13 9.99 16.00
C PRO A 254 0.34 9.34 14.64
N ILE A 255 1.42 8.57 14.49
CA ILE A 255 1.70 7.82 13.26
C ILE A 255 0.71 6.67 13.11
N ILE A 256 0.36 5.97 14.18
CA ILE A 256 -0.66 4.92 14.15
C ILE A 256 -2.02 5.50 13.77
N SER A 257 -2.38 6.67 14.29
CA SER A 257 -3.61 7.38 13.91
C SER A 257 -3.63 7.74 12.42
N TYR A 258 -2.50 8.21 11.88
CA TYR A 258 -2.34 8.47 10.44
C TYR A 258 -2.47 7.20 9.60
N LEU A 259 -1.81 6.11 10.00
CA LEU A 259 -1.91 4.82 9.34
C LEU A 259 -3.34 4.27 9.41
N ARG A 260 -4.00 4.37 10.57
CA ARG A 260 -5.40 3.96 10.79
C ARG A 260 -6.33 4.66 9.82
N TYR A 261 -6.16 5.97 9.61
CA TYR A 261 -6.94 6.72 8.62
C TYR A 261 -6.71 6.17 7.20
N GLY A 262 -5.46 5.93 6.81
CA GLY A 262 -5.11 5.34 5.51
C GLY A 262 -5.77 3.96 5.31
N GLY A 263 -5.64 3.09 6.30
CA GLY A 263 -6.26 1.77 6.32
C GLY A 263 -7.79 1.83 6.25
N TYR A 264 -8.43 2.70 7.04
CA TYR A 264 -9.88 2.88 7.04
C TYR A 264 -10.39 3.36 5.70
N ASN A 265 -9.72 4.32 5.05
CA ASN A 265 -10.10 4.76 3.71
C ASN A 265 -9.99 3.66 2.67
N TRP A 266 -8.90 2.89 2.72
CA TRP A 266 -8.74 1.75 1.82
C TRP A 266 -9.85 0.73 2.03
N ASN A 267 -10.17 0.37 3.28
CA ASN A 267 -11.26 -0.55 3.58
C ASN A 267 -12.61 0.00 3.11
N LEU A 268 -12.93 1.25 3.42
CA LEU A 268 -14.19 1.92 3.01
C LEU A 268 -14.39 1.87 1.48
N SER A 269 -13.31 1.97 0.69
CA SER A 269 -13.38 1.91 -0.78
C SER A 269 -13.79 0.55 -1.34
N ARG A 270 -13.64 -0.54 -0.57
CA ARG A 270 -13.91 -1.92 -1.00
C ARG A 270 -15.06 -2.61 -0.25
N LEU A 271 -15.51 -2.03 0.87
CA LEU A 271 -16.65 -2.56 1.63
C LEU A 271 -17.93 -2.57 0.77
N GLY A 272 -18.79 -3.56 1.04
CA GLY A 272 -20.16 -3.57 0.51
C GLY A 272 -20.92 -2.32 0.96
N GLU A 273 -21.82 -1.82 0.10
CA GLU A 273 -22.60 -0.59 0.36
C GLU A 273 -23.40 -0.69 1.68
N GLU A 274 -23.86 -1.89 2.02
CA GLU A 274 -24.58 -2.22 3.23
C GLU A 274 -23.77 -1.99 4.52
N TYR A 275 -22.44 -2.01 4.45
CA TYR A 275 -21.55 -1.83 5.61
C TYR A 275 -20.98 -0.42 5.72
N LYS A 276 -21.06 0.40 4.66
CA LYS A 276 -20.36 1.69 4.60
C LYS A 276 -20.86 2.68 5.64
N GLN A 277 -22.18 2.78 5.87
CA GLN A 277 -22.73 3.73 6.83
C GLN A 277 -22.23 3.42 8.26
N GLU A 278 -22.37 2.16 8.68
CA GLU A 278 -21.92 1.70 9.99
C GLU A 278 -20.41 1.89 10.17
N PHE A 279 -19.63 1.58 9.12
CA PHE A 279 -18.19 1.78 9.16
C PHE A 279 -17.79 3.27 9.25
N ILE A 280 -18.48 4.18 8.54
CA ILE A 280 -18.25 5.63 8.67
C ILE A 280 -18.55 6.12 10.09
N GLN A 281 -19.60 5.60 10.73
CA GLN A 281 -19.89 5.89 12.15
C GLN A 281 -18.76 5.39 13.06
N LYS A 282 -18.20 4.21 12.79
CA LYS A 282 -17.01 3.70 13.51
C LYS A 282 -15.78 4.59 13.31
N ILE A 283 -15.50 5.06 12.09
CA ILE A 283 -14.42 6.03 11.81
C ILE A 283 -14.63 7.29 12.66
N SER A 284 -15.84 7.84 12.66
CA SER A 284 -16.19 9.03 13.44
C SER A 284 -15.91 8.84 14.93
N LYS A 285 -16.38 7.73 15.50
CA LYS A 285 -16.17 7.39 16.92
C LYS A 285 -14.68 7.28 17.26
N ASP A 286 -13.94 6.47 16.50
CA ASP A 286 -12.52 6.20 16.78
C ASP A 286 -11.67 7.47 16.70
N PHE A 287 -11.92 8.33 15.71
CA PHE A 287 -11.14 9.56 15.57
C PHE A 287 -11.50 10.64 16.58
N ARG A 288 -12.74 10.68 17.10
CA ARG A 288 -13.06 11.50 18.27
C ARG A 288 -12.28 11.06 19.50
N GLU A 289 -12.18 9.74 19.74
CA GLU A 289 -11.41 9.19 20.86
C GLU A 289 -9.91 9.48 20.72
N ILE A 290 -9.35 9.26 19.53
CA ILE A 290 -7.94 9.58 19.21
C ILE A 290 -7.64 11.07 19.47
N GLN A 291 -8.53 11.98 19.07
CA GLN A 291 -8.38 13.42 19.33
C GLN A 291 -8.43 13.74 20.82
N ASN A 292 -9.40 13.16 21.54
CA ASN A 292 -9.56 13.36 22.99
C ASN A 292 -8.35 12.83 23.78
N ASN A 293 -7.72 11.75 23.31
CA ASN A 293 -6.55 11.16 23.94
C ASN A 293 -5.23 11.88 23.60
N GLY A 294 -5.25 12.90 22.73
CA GLY A 294 -4.04 13.60 22.29
C GLY A 294 -3.17 12.77 21.34
N GLU A 295 -3.73 11.76 20.68
CA GLU A 295 -3.04 10.82 19.80
C GLU A 295 -3.11 11.24 18.32
N PHE A 296 -3.48 12.48 18.06
CA PHE A 296 -3.67 13.04 16.72
C PHE A 296 -2.62 14.12 16.42
N ASP A 297 -1.94 14.00 15.28
CA ASP A 297 -1.07 15.04 14.74
C ASP A 297 -1.52 15.39 13.33
N SER A 298 -2.09 16.58 13.16
CA SER A 298 -2.59 17.06 11.87
C SER A 298 -1.49 17.28 10.83
N SER A 299 -0.23 17.44 11.25
CA SER A 299 0.90 17.65 10.33
C SER A 299 1.23 16.42 9.48
N LEU A 300 0.79 15.24 9.90
CA LEU A 300 0.93 13.99 9.14
C LEU A 300 -0.07 13.90 7.99
N PHE A 301 -1.16 14.65 8.03
CA PHE A 301 -2.28 14.54 7.11
C PHE A 301 -2.28 15.64 6.05
N HIS A 302 -2.80 15.27 4.88
CA HIS A 302 -3.05 16.21 3.81
C HIS A 302 -4.24 17.10 4.18
N ALA A 303 -4.23 18.37 3.75
CA ALA A 303 -5.35 19.28 4.03
C ALA A 303 -6.72 18.73 3.56
N THR A 304 -6.75 18.02 2.43
CA THR A 304 -7.97 17.36 1.92
C THR A 304 -8.35 16.13 2.75
N GLN A 305 -7.38 15.40 3.29
CA GLN A 305 -7.64 14.29 4.20
C GLN A 305 -8.21 14.81 5.52
N LEU A 306 -7.65 15.89 6.07
CA LEU A 306 -8.18 16.57 7.25
C LEU A 306 -9.61 17.05 7.04
N GLU A 307 -9.91 17.63 5.87
CA GLU A 307 -11.27 18.09 5.53
C GLU A 307 -12.28 16.94 5.48
N ILE A 308 -11.92 15.84 4.80
CA ILE A 308 -12.74 14.61 4.77
C ILE A 308 -12.94 14.05 6.17
N LEU A 309 -11.84 13.88 6.91
CA LEU A 309 -11.85 13.30 8.25
C LEU A 309 -12.68 14.16 9.21
N ASN A 310 -12.53 15.47 9.20
CA ASN A 310 -13.34 16.38 10.00
C ASN A 310 -14.82 16.32 9.63
N THR A 311 -15.14 16.13 8.34
CA THR A 311 -16.53 15.93 7.91
C THR A 311 -17.11 14.63 8.46
N ILE A 312 -16.34 13.53 8.41
CA ILE A 312 -16.74 12.24 9.00
C ILE A 312 -16.87 12.34 10.54
N ILE A 313 -15.93 12.99 11.21
CA ILE A 313 -15.93 13.17 12.66
C ILE A 313 -17.14 13.99 13.10
N ASN A 314 -17.49 15.07 12.40
CA ASN A 314 -18.56 15.96 12.83
C ASN A 314 -19.95 15.48 12.37
N ASN A 315 -20.07 15.09 11.09
CA ASN A 315 -21.34 14.77 10.44
C ASN A 315 -21.24 13.45 9.61
N PRO A 316 -21.08 12.28 10.25
CA PRO A 316 -20.88 11.01 9.53
C PRO A 316 -22.06 10.63 8.61
N ASP A 317 -23.30 10.89 9.02
CA ASP A 317 -24.48 10.60 8.20
C ASP A 317 -24.58 11.52 6.97
N GLU A 318 -24.20 12.80 7.12
CA GLU A 318 -24.13 13.73 5.99
C GLU A 318 -23.05 13.31 5.00
N TYR A 319 -21.88 12.89 5.50
CA TYR A 319 -20.82 12.36 4.65
C TYR A 319 -21.29 11.12 3.89
N TYR A 320 -21.93 10.15 4.56
CA TYR A 320 -22.51 8.97 3.93
C TYR A 320 -23.56 9.33 2.88
N TYR A 321 -24.50 10.23 3.21
CA TYR A 321 -25.51 10.72 2.27
C TYR A 321 -24.88 11.35 1.03
N ASN A 322 -23.83 12.16 1.23
CA ASN A 322 -23.13 12.85 0.16
C ASN A 322 -22.43 11.89 -0.79
N ILE A 323 -21.79 10.83 -0.30
CA ILE A 323 -21.09 9.87 -1.18
C ILE A 323 -22.04 8.89 -1.89
N THR A 324 -23.26 8.71 -1.39
CA THR A 324 -24.24 7.76 -1.94
C THR A 324 -25.28 8.42 -2.85
N ASN A 325 -25.77 9.62 -2.52
CA ASN A 325 -26.90 10.25 -3.19
C ASN A 325 -26.53 11.39 -4.13
N LYS A 326 -25.30 11.93 -4.04
CA LYS A 326 -24.86 12.96 -4.98
C LYS A 326 -24.40 12.34 -6.30
N PRO A 327 -24.65 12.98 -7.45
CA PRO A 327 -24.12 12.51 -8.72
C PRO A 327 -22.59 12.52 -8.73
N LEU A 328 -21.98 11.65 -9.54
CA LEU A 328 -20.55 11.71 -9.85
C LEU A 328 -20.30 12.68 -11.01
N GLY A 329 -19.13 13.32 -11.01
CA GLY A 329 -18.69 14.13 -12.15
C GLY A 329 -17.85 15.35 -11.80
N ALA A 330 -17.65 15.71 -10.53
CA ALA A 330 -16.79 16.84 -10.16
C ALA A 330 -15.34 16.63 -10.64
N VAL A 331 -14.80 15.41 -10.56
CA VAL A 331 -13.47 15.07 -11.10
C VAL A 331 -13.43 15.34 -12.59
N ASN A 332 -14.42 14.86 -13.33
CA ASN A 332 -14.52 15.07 -14.77
C ASN A 332 -14.66 16.56 -15.10
N LYS A 333 -15.40 17.33 -14.30
CA LYS A 333 -15.53 18.78 -14.45
C LYS A 333 -14.19 19.50 -14.28
N ILE A 334 -13.36 19.10 -13.31
CA ILE A 334 -12.01 19.66 -13.15
C ILE A 334 -11.10 19.23 -14.30
N LYS A 335 -11.14 17.95 -14.71
CA LYS A 335 -10.36 17.45 -15.85
C LYS A 335 -10.78 18.06 -17.19
N ASP A 336 -12.02 18.50 -17.33
CA ASP A 336 -12.54 19.18 -18.52
C ASP A 336 -12.02 20.61 -18.68
N GLN A 337 -11.52 21.22 -17.60
CA GLN A 337 -10.97 22.56 -17.63
C GLN A 337 -9.73 22.65 -18.52
N LEU A 338 -9.59 23.79 -19.20
CA LEU A 338 -8.48 24.03 -20.12
C LEU A 338 -7.11 23.92 -19.43
N SER A 339 -7.02 24.39 -18.17
CA SER A 339 -5.83 24.24 -17.33
C SER A 339 -5.42 22.77 -17.21
N TYR A 340 -6.32 21.89 -16.77
CA TYR A 340 -5.98 20.47 -16.66
C TYR A 340 -5.59 19.86 -18.00
N LYS A 341 -6.37 20.08 -19.07
CA LYS A 341 -6.10 19.51 -20.40
C LYS A 341 -4.72 19.91 -20.94
N ILE A 342 -4.35 21.19 -20.82
CA ILE A 342 -3.04 21.70 -21.25
C ILE A 342 -1.92 21.09 -20.42
N GLY A 343 -2.00 21.17 -19.09
CA GLY A 343 -0.90 20.67 -18.27
C GLY A 343 -0.82 19.14 -18.27
N PHE A 344 -1.93 18.43 -18.49
CA PHE A 344 -1.91 16.98 -18.74
C PHE A 344 -1.17 16.66 -20.04
N CYS A 345 -1.42 17.42 -21.11
CA CYS A 345 -0.65 17.33 -22.33
C CYS A 345 0.85 17.54 -22.04
N ILE A 346 1.23 18.55 -21.27
CA ILE A 346 2.64 18.80 -20.91
C ILE A 346 3.25 17.60 -20.14
N VAL A 347 2.57 17.12 -19.09
CA VAL A 347 3.10 16.04 -18.20
C VAL A 347 3.22 14.69 -18.92
N LYS A 348 2.35 14.40 -19.90
CA LYS A 348 2.36 13.12 -20.62
C LYS A 348 3.57 12.96 -21.55
N ASN A 349 4.19 14.05 -21.99
CA ASN A 349 5.33 14.04 -22.91
C ASN A 349 6.62 13.72 -22.11
N LYS A 350 7.17 12.51 -22.31
CA LYS A 350 8.33 12.02 -21.54
C LYS A 350 9.67 12.15 -22.28
N ASN A 351 9.65 12.32 -23.61
CA ASN A 351 10.84 12.25 -24.46
C ASN A 351 11.05 13.54 -25.28
N ILE A 352 12.24 13.73 -25.85
CA ILE A 352 12.62 14.96 -26.58
C ILE A 352 11.76 15.20 -27.83
N LEU A 353 11.46 14.16 -28.61
CA LEU A 353 10.61 14.25 -29.82
C LEU A 353 9.20 14.77 -29.50
N ASP A 354 8.68 14.36 -28.35
CA ASP A 354 7.38 14.75 -27.83
C ASP A 354 7.30 16.25 -27.48
N PHE A 355 8.44 16.85 -27.12
CA PHE A 355 8.55 18.28 -26.84
C PHE A 355 8.53 19.13 -28.13
N ILE A 356 9.10 18.62 -29.23
CA ILE A 356 9.10 19.31 -30.54
C ILE A 356 7.67 19.46 -31.07
N VAL A 357 6.84 18.42 -30.92
CA VAL A 357 5.44 18.43 -31.37
C VAL A 357 4.46 19.02 -30.33
N LEU A 358 4.94 19.37 -29.12
CA LEU A 358 4.12 19.90 -28.05
C LEU A 358 3.31 21.15 -28.46
N PRO A 359 3.85 22.14 -29.19
CA PRO A 359 3.08 23.30 -29.63
C PRO A 359 1.86 22.92 -30.48
N ILE A 360 2.01 21.94 -31.37
CA ILE A 360 0.92 21.43 -32.23
C ILE A 360 -0.12 20.70 -31.38
N LYS A 361 0.32 19.84 -30.46
CA LYS A 361 -0.58 19.15 -29.52
C LYS A 361 -1.36 20.14 -28.65
N LEU A 362 -0.71 21.20 -28.16
CA LEU A 362 -1.36 22.24 -27.37
C LEU A 362 -2.38 23.04 -28.17
N LEU A 363 -2.07 23.39 -29.42
CA LEU A 363 -3.01 24.06 -30.32
C LEU A 363 -4.24 23.18 -30.57
N SER A 364 -4.05 21.88 -30.80
CA SER A 364 -5.13 20.90 -30.94
C SER A 364 -6.01 20.79 -29.69
N VAL A 365 -5.40 20.81 -28.50
CA VAL A 365 -6.14 20.84 -27.22
C VAL A 365 -6.97 22.11 -27.08
N LEU A 366 -6.41 23.27 -27.43
CA LEU A 366 -7.11 24.55 -27.40
C LEU A 366 -8.32 24.55 -28.34
N THR A 367 -8.12 24.20 -29.61
CA THR A 367 -9.19 24.19 -30.62
C THR A 367 -10.32 23.25 -30.23
N LYS A 368 -9.98 22.02 -29.79
CA LYS A 368 -10.97 21.05 -29.29
C LYS A 368 -11.72 21.58 -28.07
N HIS A 369 -11.04 22.18 -27.10
CA HIS A 369 -11.69 22.71 -25.90
C HIS A 369 -12.67 23.85 -26.23
N TYR A 370 -12.28 24.80 -27.09
CA TYR A 370 -13.17 25.89 -27.48
C TYR A 370 -14.38 25.40 -28.29
N PHE A 371 -14.18 24.41 -29.16
CA PHE A 371 -15.27 23.75 -29.88
C PHE A 371 -16.25 23.07 -28.91
N GLU A 372 -15.76 22.24 -27.99
CA GLU A 372 -16.56 21.57 -26.96
C GLU A 372 -17.34 22.59 -26.12
N LYS A 373 -16.70 23.70 -25.71
CA LYS A 373 -17.34 24.76 -24.92
C LYS A 373 -18.47 25.43 -25.71
N LYS A 374 -18.28 25.67 -27.02
CA LYS A 374 -19.31 26.22 -27.91
C LYS A 374 -20.50 25.26 -28.04
N VAL A 375 -20.25 23.97 -28.30
CA VAL A 375 -21.29 22.94 -28.36
C VAL A 375 -22.06 22.88 -27.04
N LYS A 376 -21.38 22.77 -25.90
CA LYS A 376 -22.01 22.76 -24.56
C LYS A 376 -22.86 24.00 -24.33
N SER A 377 -22.40 25.18 -24.74
CA SER A 377 -23.16 26.43 -24.60
C SER A 377 -24.47 26.44 -25.40
N VAL A 378 -24.51 25.76 -26.56
CA VAL A 378 -25.73 25.61 -27.36
C VAL A 378 -26.65 24.59 -26.71
N VAL A 379 -26.11 23.44 -26.31
CA VAL A 379 -26.85 22.39 -25.59
C VAL A 379 -27.52 22.97 -24.33
N TYR A 380 -26.79 23.73 -23.50
CA TYR A 380 -27.35 24.32 -22.28
C TYR A 380 -28.35 25.47 -22.52
N LYS A 381 -28.44 25.99 -23.73
CA LYS A 381 -29.51 26.94 -24.12
C LYS A 381 -30.78 26.20 -24.50
N ILE A 382 -30.65 25.07 -25.20
CA ILE A 382 -31.77 24.23 -25.62
C ILE A 382 -32.32 23.42 -24.44
N GLN A 383 -31.42 22.92 -23.60
CA GLN A 383 -31.69 22.04 -22.45
C GLN A 383 -30.97 22.59 -21.20
N PRO A 384 -31.53 23.62 -20.53
CA PRO A 384 -30.94 24.22 -19.34
C PRO A 384 -30.71 23.25 -18.18
N GLU A 385 -31.51 22.19 -18.08
CA GLU A 385 -31.42 21.12 -17.09
C GLU A 385 -30.13 20.30 -17.19
N LEU A 386 -29.48 20.29 -18.35
CA LEU A 386 -28.18 19.65 -18.55
C LEU A 386 -27.02 20.49 -18.00
N LYS A 387 -27.27 21.71 -17.51
CA LYS A 387 -26.24 22.53 -16.88
C LYS A 387 -25.70 21.80 -15.65
N PRO A 388 -24.38 21.62 -15.56
CA PRO A 388 -23.83 20.86 -14.47
C PRO A 388 -23.87 21.70 -13.20
N LYS A 389 -24.33 21.10 -12.10
CA LYS A 389 -24.45 21.70 -10.76
C LYS A 389 -23.13 22.29 -10.22
N PRO A 390 -23.12 23.17 -9.21
CA PRO A 390 -21.91 23.47 -8.43
C PRO A 390 -21.12 22.20 -8.08
N ILE A 391 -19.78 22.27 -8.05
CA ILE A 391 -18.96 21.05 -7.89
C ILE A 391 -19.13 20.40 -6.51
N GLU A 392 -19.54 21.19 -5.51
CA GLU A 392 -19.84 20.82 -4.13
C GLU A 392 -21.08 19.91 -4.02
N GLU A 393 -21.92 19.90 -5.06
CA GLU A 393 -23.11 19.06 -5.16
C GLU A 393 -22.83 17.65 -5.71
N TYR A 394 -21.57 17.30 -5.98
CA TYR A 394 -21.18 15.97 -6.48
C TYR A 394 -20.52 15.12 -5.39
N ALA A 395 -20.70 13.80 -5.47
CA ALA A 395 -20.14 12.84 -4.51
C ALA A 395 -18.59 12.81 -4.55
N ASP A 396 -18.01 13.03 -5.72
CA ASP A 396 -16.57 13.07 -5.96
C ASP A 396 -15.94 14.47 -5.79
N TYR A 397 -16.59 15.36 -5.02
CA TYR A 397 -16.12 16.73 -4.76
C TYR A 397 -14.69 16.76 -4.21
N TYR A 398 -14.42 16.01 -3.13
CA TYR A 398 -13.10 15.99 -2.50
C TYR A 398 -12.02 15.40 -3.42
N GLU A 399 -12.36 14.40 -4.24
CA GLU A 399 -11.46 13.88 -5.27
C GLU A 399 -11.16 14.94 -6.33
N ALA A 400 -12.15 15.74 -6.71
CA ALA A 400 -11.98 16.85 -7.63
C ALA A 400 -11.03 17.94 -7.07
N LEU A 401 -11.07 18.18 -5.76
CA LEU A 401 -10.11 19.09 -5.09
C LEU A 401 -8.68 18.55 -5.17
N LYS A 402 -8.46 17.23 -5.05
CA LYS A 402 -7.13 16.62 -5.26
C LYS A 402 -6.60 16.89 -6.67
N ILE A 403 -7.45 16.74 -7.69
CA ILE A 403 -7.08 17.02 -9.09
C ILE A 403 -6.66 18.48 -9.30
N ARG A 404 -7.30 19.45 -8.61
CA ARG A 404 -6.90 20.88 -8.68
C ARG A 404 -5.49 21.13 -8.16
N LYS A 405 -5.00 20.30 -7.24
CA LYS A 405 -3.65 20.43 -6.72
C LYS A 405 -2.64 19.71 -7.64
N HIS A 406 -3.03 18.69 -8.38
CA HIS A 406 -2.14 17.88 -9.24
C HIS A 406 -1.26 18.71 -10.18
N LEU A 407 -0.05 18.23 -10.49
CA LEU A 407 0.96 18.91 -11.32
C LEU A 407 0.39 19.38 -12.66
N SER A 408 -0.42 18.55 -13.32
CA SER A 408 -1.10 18.90 -14.57
C SER A 408 -1.98 20.15 -14.42
N TYR A 409 -2.75 20.25 -13.35
CA TYR A 409 -3.60 21.42 -13.16
C TYR A 409 -2.77 22.68 -12.88
N LYS A 410 -1.73 22.57 -12.04
CA LYS A 410 -0.82 23.67 -11.70
C LYS A 410 -0.06 24.21 -12.92
N LEU A 411 0.57 23.32 -13.70
CA LEU A 411 1.30 23.71 -14.92
C LEU A 411 0.38 24.37 -15.94
N GLY A 412 -0.80 23.78 -16.17
CA GLY A 412 -1.74 24.33 -17.13
C GLY A 412 -2.37 25.66 -16.70
N LYS A 413 -2.60 25.86 -15.40
CA LYS A 413 -3.00 27.17 -14.87
C LYS A 413 -1.91 28.22 -15.10
N GLU A 414 -0.65 27.86 -14.90
CA GLU A 414 0.46 28.79 -15.07
C GLU A 414 0.68 29.20 -16.52
N ILE A 415 0.70 28.25 -17.47
CA ILE A 415 0.90 28.57 -18.89
C ILE A 415 -0.24 29.44 -19.45
N LEU A 416 -1.47 29.25 -18.99
CA LEU A 416 -2.60 30.11 -19.35
C LEU A 416 -2.45 31.53 -18.79
N LYS A 417 -1.87 31.68 -17.60
CA LYS A 417 -1.66 32.99 -16.95
C LYS A 417 -0.41 33.71 -17.47
N HIS A 418 0.62 32.96 -17.86
CA HIS A 418 1.96 33.47 -18.18
C HIS A 418 2.57 32.75 -19.40
N PRO A 419 1.95 32.80 -20.59
CA PRO A 419 2.34 31.96 -21.74
C PRO A 419 3.78 32.17 -22.20
N PHE A 420 4.30 33.40 -22.15
CA PHE A 420 5.64 33.74 -22.63
C PHE A 420 6.75 33.51 -21.58
N THR A 421 6.41 33.48 -20.29
CA THR A 421 7.40 33.29 -19.20
C THR A 421 7.25 31.95 -18.49
N PHE A 422 6.27 31.13 -18.87
CA PHE A 422 5.97 29.83 -18.29
C PHE A 422 7.19 28.91 -18.23
N ILE A 423 8.01 28.87 -19.28
CA ILE A 423 9.17 27.98 -19.35
C ILE A 423 10.15 28.19 -18.19
N PHE A 424 10.31 29.44 -17.73
CA PHE A 424 11.15 29.78 -16.59
C PHE A 424 10.54 29.39 -15.24
N LYS A 425 9.23 29.12 -15.20
CA LYS A 425 8.48 28.77 -13.98
C LYS A 425 8.24 27.27 -13.81
N ILE A 426 8.41 26.46 -14.87
CA ILE A 426 8.19 25.00 -14.82
C ILE A 426 8.98 24.36 -13.67
N ARG A 427 10.27 24.69 -13.55
CA ARG A 427 11.14 24.12 -12.52
C ARG A 427 10.66 24.48 -11.12
N THR A 428 10.22 25.71 -10.91
CA THR A 428 9.68 26.17 -9.62
C THR A 428 8.38 25.46 -9.29
N ILE A 429 7.44 25.37 -10.22
CA ILE A 429 6.17 24.66 -10.03
C ILE A 429 6.38 23.18 -9.76
N TYR A 430 7.32 22.55 -10.46
CA TYR A 430 7.65 21.15 -10.23
C TYR A 430 8.30 20.94 -8.86
N LYS A 431 9.18 21.84 -8.43
CA LYS A 431 9.78 21.82 -7.09
C LYS A 431 8.73 22.03 -6.00
N GLU A 432 7.82 22.98 -6.18
CA GLU A 432 6.69 23.23 -5.27
C GLU A 432 5.76 22.03 -5.24
N TYR A 433 5.39 21.45 -6.39
CA TYR A 433 4.62 20.22 -6.45
C TYR A 433 5.32 19.06 -5.75
N LYS A 434 6.63 18.86 -5.96
CA LYS A 434 7.38 17.83 -5.23
C LYS A 434 7.49 18.12 -3.74
N LYS A 435 7.61 19.39 -3.34
CA LYS A 435 7.64 19.79 -1.94
C LYS A 435 6.29 19.53 -1.29
N ASP A 436 5.22 19.92 -1.94
CA ASP A 436 3.85 19.61 -1.54
C ASP A 436 3.62 18.09 -1.47
N ALA A 437 4.14 17.31 -2.42
CA ALA A 437 4.07 15.85 -2.38
C ALA A 437 4.85 15.23 -1.23
N LYS A 438 5.99 15.82 -0.86
CA LYS A 438 6.80 15.43 0.30
C LYS A 438 6.21 15.90 1.63
N ASN A 439 5.45 16.99 1.61
CA ASN A 439 4.75 17.53 2.77
C ASN A 439 3.34 16.96 2.90
N ASN A 440 3.07 15.80 2.30
CA ASN A 440 1.78 15.15 2.34
C ASN A 440 0.65 16.11 1.88
N ILE A 441 0.68 16.60 0.62
CA ILE A 441 -0.40 17.45 0.04
C ILE A 441 -1.12 16.81 -1.17
N TYR A 442 -0.68 15.66 -1.70
CA TYR A 442 -1.35 14.94 -2.82
C TYR A 442 -1.96 13.60 -2.49
#